data_AF-A0A564XZD6-F1
#
_entry.id   AF-A0A564XZD6-F1
#
_cell.length_a   1.000
_cell.length_b   1.000
_cell.length_c   1.000
_cell.angle_alpha   90.00
_cell.angle_beta   90.00
_cell.angle_gamma   90.00
#
_symmetry.space_group_name_H-M   'P 1'
#
loop_
_entity.id
_entity.type
_entity.pdbx_description
1 polymer ?
#
loop_
_entity_poly.entity_id
_entity_poly.type
_entity_poly.pdbx_seq_one_letter_code
_entity_poly.pdbx_strand_id
1 'polypeptide(L)'
;MHAAIYMITSTGMSTRILPSFSVLLASAFYLHLAYLFAFEPDFGYPPWLRMRSALRWLALAGGSIRMLAVGDFDLSRIFDKIGAGLSGCVCAIMGLLSLPIVTVTYISDSAREHEINSVFSYIAFGGFIHWVIGFAFCLAFLAYSFPLLVILPSGQAQSPFFAKLVSLADKLACLGWGLTLLCKDINRGYWKAEKVDYWLLNTLILVEVITIASIVIGASLPWLGRITKARDEEKEKKKRAK
;
A
#
# COMPACT_ATOMS: atom_id res chain seq x y z
N MET A 1 -36.84 -12.18 -4.96
CA MET A 1 -35.62 -12.39 -4.15
C MET A 1 -34.82 -13.61 -4.61
N HIS A 2 -35.42 -14.80 -4.70
CA HIS A 2 -34.73 -16.01 -5.16
C HIS A 2 -34.16 -15.93 -6.60
N ALA A 3 -34.87 -15.28 -7.54
CA ALA A 3 -34.38 -15.11 -8.91
C ALA A 3 -33.15 -14.19 -9.05
N ALA A 4 -32.98 -13.22 -8.13
CA ALA A 4 -31.80 -12.35 -8.12
C ALA A 4 -30.56 -13.07 -7.56
N ILE A 5 -30.77 -13.90 -6.53
CA ILE A 5 -29.72 -14.75 -5.95
C ILE A 5 -29.27 -15.82 -6.95
N TYR A 6 -30.19 -16.41 -7.72
CA TYR A 6 -29.86 -17.36 -8.79
C TYR A 6 -29.20 -16.71 -10.01
N MET A 7 -29.50 -15.44 -10.32
CA MET A 7 -28.76 -14.70 -11.36
C MET A 7 -27.32 -14.39 -10.94
N ILE A 8 -27.09 -14.12 -9.65
CA ILE A 8 -25.75 -13.88 -9.07
C ILE A 8 -24.93 -15.18 -9.00
N THR A 9 -25.54 -16.37 -8.92
CA THR A 9 -24.80 -17.64 -8.93
C THR A 9 -24.63 -18.28 -10.31
N SER A 10 -25.42 -17.89 -11.32
CA SER A 10 -25.48 -18.56 -12.63
C SER A 10 -24.49 -18.05 -13.70
N THR A 11 -23.81 -16.92 -13.50
CA THR A 11 -22.92 -16.36 -14.53
C THR A 11 -21.54 -16.05 -13.98
N GLY A 12 -20.49 -16.57 -14.61
CA GLY A 12 -19.07 -16.31 -14.29
C GLY A 12 -18.62 -14.83 -14.32
N MET A 13 -19.56 -13.88 -14.45
CA MET A 13 -19.38 -12.45 -14.16
C MET A 13 -19.42 -12.14 -12.64
N SER A 14 -20.23 -12.87 -11.87
CA SER A 14 -20.34 -12.69 -10.40
C SER A 14 -19.02 -12.95 -9.67
N THR A 15 -18.26 -13.96 -10.10
CA THR A 15 -16.99 -14.35 -9.48
C THR A 15 -15.85 -13.34 -9.70
N ARG A 16 -15.99 -12.39 -10.64
CA ARG A 16 -15.01 -11.31 -10.89
C ARG A 16 -15.49 -9.94 -10.41
N ILE A 17 -16.79 -9.67 -10.49
CA ILE A 17 -17.39 -8.39 -10.11
C ILE A 17 -17.53 -8.28 -8.59
N LEU A 18 -17.92 -9.35 -7.91
CA LEU A 18 -18.12 -9.35 -6.45
C LEU A 18 -16.81 -9.06 -5.70
N PRO A 19 -15.66 -9.71 -6.03
CA PRO A 19 -14.40 -9.42 -5.32
C PRO A 19 -13.89 -8.00 -5.60
N SER A 20 -14.04 -7.51 -6.84
CA SER A 20 -13.60 -6.16 -7.20
C SER A 20 -14.44 -5.08 -6.50
N PHE A 21 -15.76 -5.26 -6.42
CA PHE A 21 -16.64 -4.37 -5.67
C PHE A 21 -16.36 -4.41 -4.17
N SER A 22 -16.12 -5.60 -3.60
CA SER A 22 -15.76 -5.75 -2.19
C SER A 22 -14.46 -5.02 -1.84
N VAL A 23 -13.43 -5.10 -2.70
CA VAL A 23 -12.16 -4.39 -2.47
C VAL A 23 -12.33 -2.87 -2.63
N LEU A 24 -13.18 -2.40 -3.54
CA LEU A 24 -13.52 -0.96 -3.64
C LEU A 24 -14.23 -0.45 -2.38
N LEU A 25 -15.24 -1.18 -1.91
CA LEU A 25 -15.98 -0.84 -0.70
C LEU A 25 -15.06 -0.83 0.52
N ALA A 26 -14.18 -1.83 0.65
CA ALA A 26 -13.17 -1.89 1.70
C ALA A 26 -12.20 -0.70 1.61
N SER A 27 -11.73 -0.36 0.40
CA SER A 27 -10.83 0.79 0.20
C SER A 27 -11.50 2.11 0.59
N ALA A 28 -12.77 2.31 0.24
CA ALA A 28 -13.55 3.48 0.66
C ALA A 28 -13.72 3.54 2.18
N PHE A 29 -13.97 2.40 2.83
CA PHE A 29 -14.02 2.30 4.28
C PHE A 29 -12.68 2.65 4.94
N TYR A 30 -11.55 2.16 4.40
CA TYR A 30 -10.22 2.51 4.91
C TYR A 30 -9.88 3.99 4.74
N LEU A 31 -10.26 4.60 3.61
CA LEU A 31 -10.14 6.06 3.41
C LEU A 31 -10.98 6.83 4.44
N HIS A 32 -12.19 6.35 4.74
CA HIS A 32 -13.03 6.95 5.77
C HIS A 32 -12.42 6.82 7.17
N LEU A 33 -11.87 5.66 7.53
CA LEU A 33 -11.13 5.51 8.79
C LEU A 33 -9.93 6.44 8.87
N ALA A 34 -9.15 6.56 7.79
CA ALA A 34 -8.05 7.50 7.73
C ALA A 34 -8.51 8.96 7.95
N TYR A 35 -9.63 9.34 7.34
CA TYR A 35 -10.26 10.64 7.54
C TYR A 35 -10.63 10.87 9.01
N LEU A 36 -11.30 9.91 9.65
CA LEU A 36 -11.67 10.02 11.07
C LEU A 36 -10.43 10.20 11.95
N PHE A 37 -9.41 9.36 11.78
CA PHE A 37 -8.17 9.51 12.54
C PHE A 37 -7.50 10.88 12.29
N ALA A 38 -7.51 11.39 11.06
CA ALA A 38 -6.88 12.67 10.73
C ALA A 38 -7.66 13.89 11.24
N PHE A 39 -9.00 13.87 11.18
CA PHE A 39 -9.80 15.10 11.32
C PHE A 39 -10.85 15.08 12.43
N GLU A 40 -11.28 13.91 12.94
CA GLU A 40 -12.33 13.85 13.95
C GLU A 40 -11.83 14.41 15.30
N PRO A 41 -12.30 15.56 15.79
CA PRO A 41 -11.74 16.19 16.99
C PRO A 41 -11.88 15.32 18.24
N ASP A 42 -12.95 14.52 18.33
CA ASP A 42 -13.34 13.80 19.55
C ASP A 42 -12.75 12.38 19.67
N PHE A 43 -11.79 12.01 18.80
CA PHE A 43 -11.22 10.65 18.78
C PHE A 43 -10.33 10.29 20.00
N GLY A 44 -10.01 11.26 20.88
CA GLY A 44 -9.33 11.02 22.16
C GLY A 44 -7.84 10.62 22.09
N TYR A 45 -7.26 10.44 20.91
CA TYR A 45 -5.84 10.09 20.74
C TYR A 45 -4.95 11.32 20.49
N PRO A 46 -3.66 11.29 20.90
CA PRO A 46 -2.73 12.36 20.62
C PRO A 46 -2.48 12.52 19.10
N PRO A 47 -2.16 13.74 18.61
CA PRO A 47 -2.02 14.02 17.19
C PRO A 47 -1.04 13.11 16.43
N TRP A 48 0.08 12.73 17.07
CA TRP A 48 1.07 11.86 16.44
C TRP A 48 0.53 10.45 16.18
N LEU A 49 -0.23 9.88 17.12
CA LEU A 49 -0.80 8.53 17.03
C LEU A 49 -1.93 8.50 16.02
N ARG A 50 -2.69 9.60 15.96
CA ARG A 50 -3.71 9.85 14.94
C ARG A 50 -3.12 9.90 13.55
N MET A 51 -2.07 10.69 13.34
CA MET A 51 -1.34 10.77 12.07
C MET A 51 -0.79 9.39 11.67
N ARG A 52 -0.16 8.70 12.61
CA ARG A 52 0.37 7.34 12.41
C ARG A 52 -0.71 6.39 11.93
N SER A 53 -1.85 6.36 12.63
CA SER A 53 -2.99 5.51 12.30
C SER A 53 -3.58 5.86 10.93
N ALA A 54 -3.80 7.14 10.66
CA ALA A 54 -4.29 7.61 9.36
C ALA A 54 -3.40 7.15 8.21
N LEU A 55 -2.07 7.26 8.35
CA LEU A 55 -1.13 6.80 7.33
C LEU A 55 -1.22 5.29 7.06
N ARG A 56 -1.38 4.45 8.08
CA ARG A 56 -1.57 2.99 7.91
C ARG A 56 -2.86 2.68 7.16
N TRP A 57 -3.96 3.36 7.49
CA TRP A 57 -5.24 3.18 6.79
C TRP A 57 -5.18 3.68 5.34
N LEU A 58 -4.52 4.80 5.07
CA LEU A 58 -4.27 5.27 3.70
C LEU A 58 -3.39 4.31 2.91
N ALA A 59 -2.36 3.73 3.56
CA ALA A 59 -1.51 2.72 2.94
C ALA A 59 -2.32 1.50 2.52
N LEU A 60 -3.18 1.01 3.40
CA LEU A 60 -4.04 -0.13 3.13
C LEU A 60 -5.05 0.16 2.02
N ALA A 61 -5.64 1.36 2.00
CA ALA A 61 -6.48 1.80 0.90
C ALA A 61 -5.70 1.84 -0.43
N GLY A 62 -4.50 2.40 -0.44
CA GLY A 62 -3.63 2.45 -1.63
C GLY A 62 -3.25 1.07 -2.14
N GLY A 63 -2.81 0.17 -1.25
CA GLY A 63 -2.49 -1.23 -1.56
C GLY A 63 -3.72 -1.99 -2.08
N SER A 64 -4.89 -1.78 -1.48
CA SER A 64 -6.15 -2.41 -1.92
C SER A 64 -6.59 -1.93 -3.29
N ILE A 65 -6.49 -0.62 -3.57
CA ILE A 65 -6.79 -0.07 -4.90
C ILE A 65 -5.77 -0.57 -5.94
N ARG A 66 -4.49 -0.73 -5.56
CA ARG A 66 -3.48 -1.35 -6.42
C ARG A 66 -3.80 -2.82 -6.75
N MET A 67 -4.38 -3.60 -5.83
CA MET A 67 -4.85 -4.96 -6.13
C MET A 67 -5.93 -5.01 -7.22
N LEU A 68 -6.77 -3.98 -7.31
CA LEU A 68 -7.83 -3.89 -8.32
C LEU A 68 -7.31 -3.60 -9.71
N ALA A 69 -6.10 -3.04 -9.82
CA ALA A 69 -5.43 -2.86 -11.09
C ALA A 69 -4.86 -4.20 -11.59
N VAL A 70 -5.73 -5.02 -12.19
CA VAL A 70 -5.34 -6.33 -12.73
C VAL A 70 -4.43 -6.17 -13.95
N GLY A 71 -3.17 -6.61 -13.86
CA GLY A 71 -2.22 -6.62 -14.98
C GLY A 71 -1.14 -5.55 -14.87
N ASP A 72 -0.31 -5.43 -15.91
CA ASP A 72 0.76 -4.42 -15.92
C ASP A 72 0.15 -3.01 -15.77
N PHE A 73 0.87 -2.13 -15.08
CA PHE A 73 0.42 -0.76 -14.81
C PHE A 73 0.06 -0.03 -16.10
N ASP A 74 -1.13 0.58 -16.11
CA ASP A 74 -1.70 1.25 -17.27
C ASP A 74 -2.20 2.64 -16.87
N LEU A 75 -1.62 3.68 -17.47
CA LEU A 75 -1.96 5.07 -17.18
C LEU A 75 -3.30 5.51 -17.77
N SER A 76 -3.97 4.69 -18.56
CA SER A 76 -5.38 4.94 -18.91
C SER A 76 -6.33 4.60 -17.76
N ARG A 77 -5.90 3.71 -16.84
CA ARG A 77 -6.77 3.20 -15.79
C ARG A 77 -6.76 4.12 -14.57
N ILE A 78 -7.96 4.56 -14.19
CA ILE A 78 -8.12 5.48 -13.06
C ILE A 78 -7.64 4.83 -11.75
N PHE A 79 -7.86 3.53 -11.57
CA PHE A 79 -7.43 2.80 -10.37
C PHE A 79 -5.90 2.67 -10.27
N ASP A 80 -5.19 2.55 -11.39
CA ASP A 80 -3.73 2.56 -11.40
C ASP A 80 -3.18 3.92 -10.96
N LYS A 81 -3.77 5.01 -11.47
CA LYS A 81 -3.37 6.38 -11.06
C LYS A 81 -3.65 6.64 -9.59
N ILE A 82 -4.85 6.32 -9.13
CA ILE A 82 -5.27 6.57 -7.74
C ILE A 82 -4.45 5.68 -6.80
N GLY A 83 -4.30 4.40 -7.13
CA GLY A 83 -3.55 3.44 -6.32
C GLY A 83 -2.06 3.81 -6.21
N ALA A 84 -1.40 4.09 -7.33
CA ALA A 84 0.01 4.50 -7.34
C ALA A 84 0.21 5.89 -6.72
N GLY A 85 -0.69 6.83 -7.00
CA GLY A 85 -0.64 8.19 -6.45
C GLY A 85 -0.80 8.19 -4.93
N LEU A 86 -1.82 7.49 -4.42
CA LEU A 86 -2.05 7.37 -2.97
C LEU A 86 -0.88 6.64 -2.28
N SER A 87 -0.44 5.51 -2.82
CA SER A 87 0.70 4.75 -2.27
C SER A 87 1.98 5.60 -2.28
N GLY A 88 2.21 6.36 -3.36
CA GLY A 88 3.31 7.31 -3.47
C GLY A 88 3.26 8.38 -2.39
N CYS A 89 2.12 9.05 -2.20
CA CYS A 89 1.95 10.07 -1.17
C CYS A 89 2.22 9.52 0.24
N VAL A 90 1.70 8.33 0.54
CA VAL A 90 1.95 7.66 1.83
C VAL A 90 3.44 7.34 1.99
N CYS A 91 4.09 6.81 0.96
CA CYS A 91 5.53 6.55 0.97
C CYS A 91 6.33 7.84 1.17
N ALA A 92 5.94 8.96 0.57
CA ALA A 92 6.61 10.24 0.78
C ALA A 92 6.59 10.65 2.26
N ILE A 93 5.41 10.61 2.89
CA ILE A 93 5.26 11.00 4.30
C ILE A 93 5.99 10.02 5.22
N MET A 94 5.86 8.71 5.00
CA MET A 94 6.55 7.68 5.78
C MET A 94 8.08 7.77 5.64
N GLY A 95 8.57 8.10 4.44
CA GLY A 95 9.98 8.35 4.18
C GLY A 95 10.51 9.54 4.97
N LEU A 96 9.80 10.68 4.90
CA LEU A 96 10.17 11.89 5.65
C LEU A 96 10.14 11.68 7.16
N LEU A 97 9.14 10.95 7.68
CA LEU A 97 9.06 10.60 9.10
C LEU A 97 10.18 9.66 9.56
N SER A 98 10.71 8.83 8.65
CA SER A 98 11.73 7.83 8.99
C SER A 98 13.15 8.38 8.87
N LEU A 99 13.38 9.51 8.19
CA LEU A 99 14.72 10.07 8.01
C LEU A 99 15.14 10.91 9.23
N PRO A 100 16.31 10.64 9.84
CA PRO A 100 16.74 11.31 11.08
C PRO A 100 17.28 12.73 10.88
N ILE A 101 17.36 13.24 9.65
CA ILE A 101 17.97 14.56 9.32
C ILE A 101 16.93 15.62 8.93
N VAL A 102 15.73 15.22 8.50
CA VAL A 102 14.79 16.18 7.93
C VAL A 102 13.90 16.76 9.03
N THR A 103 14.25 17.93 9.56
CA THR A 103 13.28 18.84 10.19
C THR A 103 12.44 19.47 9.09
N VAL A 104 11.40 18.76 8.64
CA VAL A 104 10.38 19.40 7.80
C VAL A 104 9.55 20.27 8.74
N THR A 105 9.58 21.58 8.54
CA THR A 105 8.82 22.59 9.31
C THR A 105 7.30 22.35 9.36
N TYR A 106 6.79 21.37 8.61
CA TYR A 106 5.38 21.05 8.44
C TYR A 106 5.00 19.64 8.91
N ILE A 107 5.96 18.81 9.34
CA ILE A 107 5.68 17.48 9.90
C ILE A 107 5.83 17.57 11.42
N SER A 108 4.87 16.99 12.15
CA SER A 108 4.87 16.99 13.61
C SER A 108 6.17 16.38 14.16
N ASP A 109 6.98 17.20 14.84
CA ASP A 109 8.25 16.75 15.44
C ASP A 109 8.04 15.58 16.42
N SER A 110 6.92 15.57 17.13
CA SER A 110 6.56 14.46 18.03
C SER A 110 6.26 13.17 17.28
N ALA A 111 5.58 13.23 16.13
CA ALA A 111 5.36 12.04 15.30
C ALA A 111 6.68 11.45 14.80
N ARG A 112 7.62 12.29 14.39
CA ARG A 112 8.96 11.84 13.99
C ARG A 112 9.72 11.25 15.19
N GLU A 113 9.67 11.89 16.35
CA GLU A 113 10.31 11.40 17.56
C GLU A 113 9.83 9.99 17.95
N HIS A 114 8.51 9.75 17.93
CA HIS A 114 7.96 8.42 18.17
C HIS A 114 8.34 7.39 17.09
N GLU A 115 8.45 7.82 15.83
CA GLU A 115 8.94 6.97 14.73
C GLU A 115 10.43 6.63 14.84
N ILE A 116 11.23 7.46 15.51
CA ILE A 116 12.65 7.21 15.77
C ILE A 116 12.82 6.33 17.02
N ASN A 117 12.19 6.72 18.12
CA ASN A 117 12.36 6.08 19.42
C ASN A 117 11.68 4.70 19.52
N SER A 118 10.79 4.35 18.58
CA SER A 118 10.13 3.04 18.55
C SER A 118 11.04 1.88 18.13
N VAL A 119 12.24 2.15 17.59
CA VAL A 119 13.19 1.09 17.23
C VAL A 119 13.71 0.34 18.46
N PHE A 120 13.85 -0.98 18.36
CA PHE A 120 14.42 -1.79 19.44
C PHE A 120 15.82 -1.30 19.85
N SER A 121 16.02 -1.09 21.15
CA SER A 121 17.25 -0.54 21.73
C SER A 121 18.49 -1.42 21.51
N TYR A 122 18.33 -2.71 21.21
CA TYR A 122 19.42 -3.65 20.96
C TYR A 122 19.85 -3.74 19.48
N ILE A 123 19.17 -3.03 18.57
CA ILE A 123 19.62 -2.94 17.18
C ILE A 123 20.84 -2.02 17.17
N ALA A 124 22.04 -2.63 17.13
CA ALA A 124 23.35 -1.95 17.17
C ALA A 124 23.53 -0.86 16.08
N PHE A 125 22.63 -0.81 15.10
CA PHE A 125 22.60 0.17 14.01
C PHE A 125 21.24 0.90 13.93
N GLY A 126 20.65 1.28 15.06
CA GLY A 126 19.35 1.98 15.11
C GLY A 126 19.27 3.19 14.17
N GLY A 127 20.31 4.03 14.12
CA GLY A 127 20.38 5.13 13.17
C GLY A 127 20.37 4.70 11.69
N PHE A 128 21.06 3.60 11.35
CA PHE A 128 21.11 3.08 9.98
C PHE A 128 19.76 2.51 9.53
N ILE A 129 19.01 1.84 10.42
CA ILE A 129 17.72 1.26 10.03
C ILE A 129 16.70 2.35 9.64
N HIS A 130 16.74 3.51 10.31
CA HIS A 130 15.95 4.68 9.95
C HIS A 130 16.25 5.19 8.54
N TRP A 131 17.53 5.26 8.18
CA TRP A 131 17.96 5.61 6.83
C TRP A 131 17.47 4.60 5.80
N VAL A 132 17.60 3.30 6.07
CA VAL A 132 17.16 2.25 5.15
C VAL A 132 15.65 2.33 4.91
N ILE A 133 14.85 2.45 5.98
CA ILE A 133 13.39 2.60 5.89
C ILE A 133 13.03 3.88 5.14
N GLY A 134 13.65 5.00 5.51
CA GLY A 134 13.42 6.31 4.89
C GLY A 134 13.72 6.30 3.40
N PHE A 135 14.89 5.79 3.00
CA PHE A 135 15.27 5.69 1.59
C PHE A 135 14.38 4.73 0.81
N ALA A 136 14.00 3.58 1.38
CA ALA A 136 13.09 2.65 0.72
C ALA A 136 11.77 3.35 0.36
N PHE A 137 11.17 4.08 1.30
CA PHE A 137 9.94 4.81 1.06
C PHE A 137 10.12 6.02 0.13
N CYS A 138 11.18 6.81 0.26
CA CYS A 138 11.43 7.94 -0.64
C CYS A 138 11.66 7.48 -2.09
N LEU A 139 12.41 6.39 -2.30
CA LEU A 139 12.61 5.82 -3.63
C LEU A 139 11.32 5.20 -4.18
N ALA A 140 10.50 4.55 -3.33
CA ALA A 140 9.19 4.07 -3.72
C ALA A 140 8.28 5.22 -4.18
N PHE A 141 8.26 6.34 -3.44
CA PHE A 141 7.53 7.55 -3.84
C PHE A 141 7.97 8.05 -5.22
N LEU A 142 9.27 8.24 -5.43
CA LEU A 142 9.78 8.71 -6.72
C LEU A 142 9.38 7.76 -7.85
N ALA A 143 9.47 6.45 -7.63
CA ALA A 143 9.11 5.45 -8.62
C ALA A 143 7.59 5.36 -8.90
N TYR A 144 6.72 5.57 -7.89
CA TYR A 144 5.27 5.68 -8.10
C TYR A 144 4.85 6.98 -8.78
N SER A 145 5.50 8.10 -8.44
CA SER A 145 5.12 9.43 -8.93
C SER A 145 5.66 9.73 -10.32
N PHE A 146 6.82 9.20 -10.68
CA PHE A 146 7.43 9.48 -11.99
C PHE A 146 6.51 9.14 -13.17
N PRO A 147 5.88 7.94 -13.26
CA PRO A 147 4.92 7.65 -14.32
C PRO A 147 3.71 8.58 -14.35
N LEU A 148 3.29 9.11 -13.19
CA LEU A 148 2.13 10.00 -13.08
C LEU A 148 2.44 11.43 -13.52
N LEU A 149 3.67 11.90 -13.27
CA LEU A 149 4.10 13.28 -13.50
C LEU A 149 4.71 13.50 -14.89
N VAL A 150 5.34 12.47 -15.48
CA VAL A 150 6.16 12.60 -16.70
C VAL A 150 5.35 12.47 -17.99
N ILE A 151 4.02 12.31 -17.93
CA ILE A 151 3.21 12.26 -19.16
C ILE A 151 2.99 13.65 -19.75
N LEU A 152 3.89 13.93 -20.69
CA LEU A 152 3.71 14.75 -21.89
C LEU A 152 2.61 14.17 -22.82
N PRO A 153 2.04 14.99 -23.73
CA PRO A 153 0.83 14.72 -24.50
C PRO A 153 1.02 13.72 -25.66
N SER A 154 1.54 12.53 -25.37
CA SER A 154 1.60 11.43 -26.33
C SER A 154 0.77 10.28 -25.79
N GLY A 155 -0.34 9.97 -26.46
CA GLY A 155 -1.39 9.02 -26.06
C GLY A 155 -0.98 7.54 -25.95
N GLN A 156 0.25 7.24 -25.52
CA GLN A 156 0.69 5.89 -25.18
C GLN A 156 0.41 5.61 -23.70
N ALA A 157 -0.77 5.05 -23.44
CA ALA A 157 -1.24 4.72 -22.08
C ALA A 157 -0.47 3.56 -21.41
N GLN A 158 0.17 2.69 -22.19
CA GLN A 158 0.93 1.54 -21.68
C GLN A 158 2.40 1.63 -22.10
N SER A 159 3.28 1.75 -21.11
CA SER A 159 4.74 1.71 -21.32
C SER A 159 5.37 0.65 -20.42
N PRO A 160 6.17 -0.29 -20.97
CA PRO A 160 6.84 -1.32 -20.18
C PRO A 160 7.85 -0.73 -19.19
N PHE A 161 8.36 0.48 -19.46
CA PHE A 161 9.23 1.21 -18.53
C PHE A 161 8.47 1.66 -17.29
N PHE A 162 7.27 2.25 -17.46
CA PHE A 162 6.42 2.67 -16.34
C PHE A 162 5.94 1.47 -15.50
N ALA A 163 5.60 0.35 -16.14
CA ALA A 163 5.27 -0.87 -15.41
C ALA A 163 6.44 -1.41 -14.57
N LYS A 164 7.68 -1.32 -15.08
CA LYS A 164 8.88 -1.68 -14.30
C LYS A 164 9.12 -0.73 -13.13
N LEU A 165 8.92 0.57 -13.31
CA LEU A 165 9.06 1.55 -12.23
C LEU A 165 8.05 1.31 -11.11
N VAL A 166 6.77 1.07 -11.45
CA VAL A 166 5.74 0.76 -10.45
C VAL A 166 6.03 -0.57 -9.75
N SER A 167 6.52 -1.59 -10.46
CA SER A 167 6.95 -2.84 -9.83
C SER A 167 8.14 -2.66 -8.88
N LEU A 168 9.09 -1.77 -9.23
CA LEU A 168 10.18 -1.40 -8.33
C LEU A 168 9.65 -0.67 -7.09
N ALA A 169 8.69 0.25 -7.28
CA ALA A 169 8.04 0.98 -6.20
C ALA A 169 7.32 0.02 -5.24
N ASP A 170 6.56 -0.95 -5.76
CA ASP A 170 5.88 -1.98 -4.96
C ASP A 170 6.89 -2.76 -4.09
N LYS A 171 8.05 -3.17 -4.64
CA LYS A 171 9.09 -3.88 -3.90
C LYS A 171 9.72 -3.02 -2.80
N LEU A 172 10.02 -1.77 -3.11
CA LEU A 172 10.60 -0.83 -2.15
C LEU A 172 9.61 -0.47 -1.04
N ALA A 173 8.33 -0.29 -1.37
CA ALA A 173 7.27 -0.08 -0.39
C ALA A 173 7.10 -1.30 0.51
N CYS A 174 7.06 -2.52 -0.04
CA CYS A 174 7.04 -3.76 0.76
C CYS A 174 8.25 -3.87 1.70
N LEU A 175 9.45 -3.51 1.23
CA LEU A 175 10.64 -3.48 2.06
C LEU A 175 10.50 -2.46 3.20
N GLY A 176 10.09 -1.24 2.89
CA GLY A 176 9.88 -0.17 3.89
C GLY A 176 8.85 -0.55 4.95
N TRP A 177 7.70 -1.09 4.54
CA TRP A 177 6.66 -1.58 5.44
C TRP A 177 7.12 -2.77 6.26
N GLY A 178 7.81 -3.75 5.64
CA GLY A 178 8.33 -4.92 6.35
C GLY A 178 9.35 -4.55 7.42
N LEU A 179 10.26 -3.62 7.12
CA LEU A 179 11.24 -3.11 8.09
C LEU A 179 10.58 -2.26 9.17
N THR A 180 9.58 -1.44 8.83
CA THR A 180 8.79 -0.68 9.82
C THR A 180 8.11 -1.64 10.79
N LEU A 181 7.44 -2.67 10.27
CA LEU A 181 6.77 -3.69 11.04
C LEU A 181 7.74 -4.40 12.00
N LEU A 182 8.85 -4.94 11.47
CA LEU A 182 9.79 -5.78 12.20
C LEU A 182 10.70 -5.00 13.17
N CYS A 183 11.05 -3.76 12.85
CA CYS A 183 12.00 -2.99 13.64
C CYS A 183 11.33 -1.99 14.58
N LYS A 184 10.09 -1.57 14.32
CA LYS A 184 9.36 -0.55 15.11
C LYS A 184 8.04 -1.06 15.68
N ASP A 185 7.14 -1.53 14.84
CA ASP A 185 5.73 -1.73 15.24
C ASP A 185 5.55 -2.93 16.18
N ILE A 186 6.36 -3.98 16.01
CA ILE A 186 6.34 -5.11 16.94
C ILE A 186 7.03 -4.82 18.28
N ASN A 187 7.63 -3.63 18.48
CA ASN A 187 8.20 -3.22 19.77
C ASN A 187 7.10 -2.88 20.79
N ARG A 188 6.41 -3.93 21.25
CA ARG A 188 5.30 -3.82 22.22
C ARG A 188 5.71 -3.13 23.53
N GLY A 189 6.98 -3.26 23.93
CA GLY A 189 7.52 -2.60 25.12
C GLY A 189 7.46 -1.08 25.01
N TYR A 190 7.92 -0.54 23.88
CA TYR A 190 7.85 0.89 23.60
C TYR A 190 6.41 1.40 23.53
N TRP A 191 5.56 0.76 22.72
CA TRP A 191 4.18 1.23 22.55
C TRP A 191 3.35 1.16 23.83
N LYS A 192 3.61 0.16 24.69
CA LYS A 192 3.00 0.08 26.02
C LYS A 192 3.47 1.21 26.94
N ALA A 193 4.75 1.59 26.88
CA ALA A 193 5.28 2.72 27.65
C ALA A 193 4.63 4.05 27.23
N GLU A 194 4.39 4.22 25.92
CA GLU A 194 3.65 5.36 25.34
C GLU A 194 2.13 5.30 25.55
N LYS A 195 1.64 4.34 26.35
CA LYS A 195 0.22 4.13 26.68
C LYS A 195 -0.68 3.94 25.45
N VAL A 196 -0.13 3.43 24.34
CA VAL A 196 -0.93 3.00 23.20
C VAL A 196 -1.75 1.79 23.62
N ASP A 197 -3.06 1.83 23.38
CA ASP A 197 -3.94 0.73 23.77
C ASP A 197 -3.65 -0.53 22.92
N TYR A 198 -3.90 -1.67 23.54
CA TYR A 198 -3.59 -2.97 22.94
C TYR A 198 -4.38 -3.22 21.65
N TRP A 199 -5.62 -2.75 21.57
CA TRP A 199 -6.49 -2.99 20.42
C TRP A 199 -6.03 -2.21 19.20
N LEU A 200 -5.72 -0.92 19.36
CA LEU A 200 -5.18 -0.07 18.31
C LEU A 200 -3.84 -0.62 17.82
N LEU A 201 -2.94 -0.99 18.72
CA LEU A 201 -1.63 -1.53 18.33
C LEU A 201 -1.76 -2.79 17.45
N ASN A 202 -2.57 -3.78 17.87
CA ASN A 202 -2.76 -4.98 17.05
C ASN A 202 -3.49 -4.69 15.75
N THR A 203 -4.40 -3.72 15.74
CA THR A 203 -5.08 -3.29 14.51
C THR A 203 -4.09 -2.69 13.53
N LEU A 204 -3.20 -1.80 13.98
CA LEU A 204 -2.17 -1.20 13.12
C LEU A 204 -1.20 -2.24 12.58
N ILE A 205 -0.75 -3.18 13.41
CA ILE A 205 0.09 -4.32 12.98
C ILE A 205 -0.62 -5.14 11.89
N LEU A 206 -1.90 -5.46 12.09
CA LEU A 206 -2.69 -6.20 11.11
C LEU A 206 -2.85 -5.40 9.80
N VAL A 207 -3.12 -4.10 9.89
CA VAL A 207 -3.24 -3.21 8.74
C VAL A 207 -1.94 -3.17 7.93
N GLU A 208 -0.78 -3.13 8.58
CA GLU A 208 0.52 -3.19 7.89
C GLU A 208 0.74 -4.54 7.19
N VAL A 209 0.42 -5.65 7.86
CA VAL A 209 0.50 -7.00 7.26
C VAL A 209 -0.41 -7.12 6.04
N ILE A 210 -1.65 -6.64 6.13
CA ILE A 210 -2.59 -6.67 4.99
C ILE A 210 -2.09 -5.73 3.89
N THR A 211 -1.55 -4.56 4.21
CA THR A 211 -0.96 -3.63 3.23
C THR A 211 0.16 -4.31 2.43
N ILE A 212 1.10 -4.97 3.12
CA ILE A 212 2.18 -5.72 2.48
C ILE A 212 1.60 -6.82 1.57
N ALA A 213 0.64 -7.60 2.07
CA ALA A 213 -0.01 -8.65 1.29
C ALA A 213 -0.72 -8.08 0.05
N SER A 214 -1.43 -6.96 0.18
CA SER A 214 -2.11 -6.29 -0.92
C SER A 214 -1.14 -5.84 -2.01
N ILE A 215 -0.01 -5.24 -1.64
CA ILE A 215 1.02 -4.83 -2.59
C ILE A 215 1.64 -6.06 -3.28
N VAL A 216 1.99 -7.11 -2.52
CA VAL A 216 2.57 -8.34 -3.08
C VAL A 216 1.60 -9.03 -4.06
N ILE A 217 0.32 -9.13 -3.71
CA ILE A 217 -0.70 -9.72 -4.57
C ILE A 217 -0.85 -8.86 -5.84
N GLY A 218 -0.96 -7.53 -5.69
CA GLY A 218 -1.01 -6.58 -6.81
C GLY A 218 0.19 -6.69 -7.75
N ALA A 219 1.40 -6.84 -7.21
CA ALA A 219 2.63 -7.00 -7.98
C ALA A 219 2.77 -8.38 -8.65
N SER A 220 2.17 -9.42 -8.07
CA SER A 220 2.28 -10.81 -8.56
C SER A 220 1.21 -11.19 -9.59
N LEU A 221 0.02 -10.57 -9.51
CA LEU A 221 -1.10 -10.81 -10.43
C LEU A 221 -0.76 -10.64 -11.93
N PRO A 222 0.04 -9.66 -12.37
CA PRO A 222 0.41 -9.49 -13.77
C PRO A 222 1.27 -10.64 -14.30
N TRP A 223 2.19 -11.16 -13.47
CA TRP A 223 3.02 -12.32 -13.82
C TRP A 223 2.18 -13.60 -13.92
N LEU A 224 1.29 -13.83 -12.96
CA LEU A 224 0.34 -14.94 -12.98
C LEU A 224 -0.56 -14.90 -14.22
N GLY A 225 -1.07 -13.71 -14.58
CA GLY A 225 -1.89 -13.51 -15.79
C GLY A 225 -1.14 -13.81 -17.08
N ARG A 226 0.15 -13.47 -17.17
CA ARG A 226 0.99 -13.82 -18.32
C ARG A 226 1.21 -15.33 -18.45
N ILE A 227 1.46 -16.01 -17.34
CA ILE A 227 1.69 -17.47 -17.32
C ILE A 227 0.42 -18.24 -17.67
N THR A 228 -0.72 -17.86 -17.09
CA THR A 228 -1.99 -18.53 -17.39
C THR A 228 -2.38 -18.36 -18.86
N LYS A 229 -2.24 -17.13 -19.40
CA LYS A 229 -2.52 -16.86 -20.82
C LYS A 229 -1.60 -17.64 -21.75
N ALA A 230 -0.28 -17.67 -21.48
CA ALA A 230 0.67 -18.45 -22.27
C ALA A 230 0.35 -19.96 -22.25
N ARG A 231 -0.07 -20.49 -21.10
CA ARG A 231 -0.47 -21.89 -20.94
C ARG A 231 -1.76 -22.23 -21.71
N ASP A 232 -2.71 -21.31 -21.75
CA ASP A 232 -3.97 -21.49 -22.49
C ASP A 232 -3.76 -21.39 -24.01
N GLU A 233 -2.91 -20.47 -24.47
CA GLU A 233 -2.48 -20.39 -25.87
C GLU A 233 -1.74 -21.66 -26.32
N GLU A 234 -0.90 -22.25 -25.47
CA GLU A 234 -0.21 -23.50 -25.75
C GLU A 234 -1.18 -24.69 -25.83
N LYS A 235 -2.19 -24.74 -24.96
CA LYS A 235 -3.27 -25.75 -25.01
C LYS A 235 -4.11 -25.63 -26.28
N GLU A 236 -4.44 -24.41 -26.72
CA GLU A 236 -5.16 -24.20 -27.98
C GLU A 236 -4.33 -24.65 -29.18
N LYS A 237 -3.03 -24.31 -29.23
CA LYS A 237 -2.14 -24.78 -30.30
C LYS A 237 -2.08 -26.32 -30.37
N LYS A 238 -2.01 -27.01 -29.22
CA LYS A 238 -2.04 -28.47 -29.16
C LYS A 238 -3.37 -29.08 -29.60
N LYS A 239 -4.50 -28.40 -29.40
CA LYS A 239 -5.82 -28.83 -29.89
C LYS A 239 -5.99 -28.66 -31.40
N ARG A 240 -5.39 -27.62 -32.00
CA ARG A 240 -5.45 -27.35 -33.44
C ARG A 240 -4.48 -28.20 -34.27
N ALA A 241 -3.52 -28.86 -33.62
CA ALA A 241 -2.54 -29.76 -34.24
C ALA A 241 -2.96 -31.24 -34.24
N LYS A 242 -4.16 -31.55 -33.73
CA LYS A 242 -4.82 -32.86 -33.81
C LYS A 242 -6.03 -32.76 -34.71
#